data_AF-C4ZEY6-F1
#
_entry.id   AF-C4ZEY6-F1
#
_cell.length_a   1.000
_cell.length_b   1.000
_cell.length_c   1.000
_cell.angle_alpha   90.00
_cell.angle_beta   90.00
_cell.angle_gamma   90.00
#
_symmetry.space_group_name_H-M   'P 1'
#
loop_
_entity.id
_entity.type
_entity.pdbx_description
1 polymer ?
#
loop_
_entity_poly.entity_id
_entity_poly.type
_entity_poly.pdbx_seq_one_letter_code
_entity_poly.pdbx_strand_id
1 'polypeptide(L)' 'MLFILDIPISAQVVSVADVYDALTSDRVYKRAFSHEKAMQMILDGECGQFNPVLLQCLVNIQNRIKAGLD' A
#
# COMPACT_ATOMS: atom_id res chain seq x y z
N MET A 1 20.12 7.34 1.34
CA MET A 1 19.22 8.41 0.84
C MET A 1 19.04 8.16 -0.66
N LEU A 2 17.79 7.95 -1.11
CA LEU A 2 17.32 7.94 -2.51
C LEU A 2 17.83 6.81 -3.45
N PHE A 3 17.30 5.60 -3.30
CA PHE A 3 17.27 4.59 -4.40
C PHE A 3 15.87 4.42 -5.01
N ILE A 4 14.81 4.96 -4.37
CA ILE A 4 13.43 4.76 -4.85
C ILE A 4 13.15 5.52 -6.14
N LEU A 5 13.75 6.70 -6.34
CA LEU A 5 13.52 7.50 -7.55
C LEU A 5 14.16 6.90 -8.81
N ASP A 6 15.18 6.05 -8.66
CA ASP A 6 15.81 5.34 -9.78
C ASP A 6 15.02 4.08 -10.20
N ILE A 7 14.07 3.65 -9.36
CA ILE A 7 13.16 2.54 -9.69
C ILE A 7 12.13 3.07 -10.70
N PRO A 8 11.84 2.36 -11.80
CA PRO A 8 10.77 2.76 -12.72
C PRO A 8 9.45 3.00 -11.99
N ILE A 9 8.75 4.08 -12.34
CA ILE A 9 7.50 4.47 -11.66
C ILE A 9 6.46 3.33 -11.65
N SER A 10 6.42 2.52 -12.70
CA SER A 10 5.56 1.33 -12.78
C SER A 10 5.87 0.32 -11.66
N ALA A 11 7.15 0.04 -11.40
CA ALA A 11 7.56 -0.86 -10.33
C ALA A 11 7.28 -0.26 -8.94
N GLN A 12 7.41 1.05 -8.78
CA GLN A 12 7.02 1.72 -7.53
C GLN A 12 5.51 1.58 -7.25
N VAL A 13 4.67 1.79 -8.28
CA VAL A 13 3.22 1.63 -8.18
C VAL A 13 2.84 0.18 -7.83
N VAL A 14 3.41 -0.79 -8.54
CA VAL A 14 3.17 -2.21 -8.28
C VAL A 14 3.58 -2.59 -6.85
N SER A 15 4.71 -2.08 -6.36
CA SER A 15 5.17 -2.34 -5.00
C SER A 15 4.19 -1.86 -3.92
N VAL A 16 3.59 -0.68 -4.09
CA VAL A 16 2.55 -0.19 -3.16
C VAL A 16 1.30 -1.07 -3.23
N ALA A 17 0.87 -1.43 -4.44
CA ALA A 17 -0.32 -2.27 -4.63
C ALA A 17 -0.14 -3.68 -4.06
N ASP A 18 1.02 -4.31 -4.27
CA ASP A 18 1.35 -5.65 -3.76
C ASP A 18 1.36 -5.68 -2.23
N VAL A 19 1.95 -4.66 -1.59
CA VAL A 19 1.96 -4.54 -0.14
C VAL A 19 0.56 -4.32 0.41
N TYR A 20 -0.24 -3.46 -0.22
CA TYR A 20 -1.61 -3.24 0.20
C TYR A 20 -2.44 -4.53 0.12
N ASP A 21 -2.38 -5.23 -1.01
CA ASP A 21 -3.07 -6.52 -1.20
C ASP A 21 -2.59 -7.58 -0.18
N ALA A 22 -1.28 -7.65 0.08
CA ALA A 22 -0.71 -8.54 1.08
C ALA A 22 -1.24 -8.30 2.50
N LEU A 23 -1.69 -7.08 2.82
CA LEU A 23 -2.27 -6.73 4.11
C LEU A 23 -3.77 -6.98 4.16
N THR A 24 -4.50 -6.73 3.07
CA THR A 24 -5.97 -6.84 3.03
C THR A 24 -6.51 -8.19 2.54
N SER A 25 -5.64 -9.07 2.04
CA SER A 25 -6.03 -10.40 1.57
C SER A 25 -5.79 -11.48 2.62
N ASP A 26 -6.77 -12.37 2.79
CA ASP A 26 -6.66 -13.52 3.68
C ASP A 26 -5.59 -14.50 3.17
N ARG A 27 -4.71 -14.92 4.08
CA ARG A 27 -3.71 -15.96 3.81
C ARG A 27 -3.95 -17.14 4.73
N VAL A 28 -3.54 -18.33 4.32
CA VAL A 28 -3.72 -19.60 5.07
C VAL A 28 -3.32 -19.50 6.55
N TYR A 29 -2.35 -18.63 6.88
CA TYR A 29 -1.81 -18.46 8.22
C TYR A 29 -2.02 -17.07 8.84
N LYS A 30 -2.78 -16.18 8.17
CA LYS A 30 -2.96 -14.79 8.62
C LYS A 30 -4.28 -14.23 8.12
N ARG A 31 -5.10 -13.76 9.05
CA ARG A 31 -6.31 -12.99 8.72
C ARG A 31 -5.92 -11.66 8.09
N ALA A 32 -6.69 -11.25 7.09
CA ALA A 32 -6.62 -9.93 6.49
C ALA A 32 -6.76 -8.84 7.57
N PHE A 33 -5.97 -7.77 7.42
CA PHE A 33 -6.20 -6.54 8.14
C PHE A 33 -7.37 -5.77 7.51
N SER A 34 -8.04 -4.94 8.31
CA SER A 34 -9.01 -4.00 7.75
C SER A 34 -8.31 -2.98 6.85
N HIS A 35 -9.06 -2.38 5.92
CA HIS A 35 -8.59 -1.29 5.08
C HIS A 35 -7.87 -0.20 5.89
N GLU A 36 -8.48 0.24 6.99
CA GLU A 36 -7.95 1.30 7.85
C GLU A 36 -6.62 0.91 8.47
N LYS A 37 -6.52 -0.35 8.95
CA LYS A 37 -5.29 -0.84 9.56
C LYS A 37 -4.17 -0.99 8.52
N ALA A 38 -4.48 -1.49 7.33
CA ALA A 38 -3.52 -1.61 6.23
C ALA A 38 -2.98 -0.23 5.79
N MET A 39 -3.88 0.75 5.61
CA MET A 39 -3.50 2.14 5.28
C MET A 39 -2.61 2.74 6.36
N GLN A 40 -2.96 2.57 7.64
CA GLN A 40 -2.15 3.05 8.75
C GLN A 40 -0.74 2.46 8.74
N MET A 41 -0.61 1.14 8.61
CA MET A 41 0.70 0.46 8.59
C MET A 41 1.60 0.94 7.43
N ILE A 42 1.01 1.18 6.25
CA ILE A 42 1.74 1.70 5.09
C ILE A 42 2.22 3.13 5.34
N LEU A 43 1.37 4.00 5.89
CA LEU A 43 1.68 5.41 6.13
C LEU A 43 2.67 5.62 7.29
N ASP A 44 2.61 4.75 8.30
CA ASP A 44 3.52 4.76 9.45
C ASP A 44 4.91 4.17 9.09
N GLY A 45 5.07 3.67 7.86
CA GLY A 45 6.33 3.14 7.35
C GLY A 45 6.66 1.72 7.83
N GLU A 46 5.70 1.00 8.42
CA GLU A 46 5.86 -0.39 8.87
C GLU A 46 6.09 -1.35 7.69
N CYS A 47 5.67 -0.95 6.49
CA CYS A 47 5.76 -1.76 5.27
C CYS A 47 6.91 -1.36 4.34
N GLY A 48 7.86 -0.58 4.84
CA GLY A 48 9.03 -0.13 4.09
C GLY A 48 8.93 1.33 3.64
N GLN A 49 9.70 1.67 2.61
CA GLN A 49 9.82 3.04 2.11
C GLN A 49 9.19 3.13 0.72
N PHE A 50 8.24 4.05 0.56
CA PHE A 50 7.57 4.29 -0.70
C PHE A 50 7.79 5.72 -1.16
N ASN A 51 7.53 5.97 -2.45
CA ASN A 51 7.51 7.32 -2.98
C ASN A 51 6.40 8.15 -2.31
N PRO A 52 6.72 9.29 -1.68
CA PRO A 52 5.73 10.13 -1.01
C PRO A 52 4.56 10.56 -1.91
N VAL A 53 4.81 10.76 -3.20
CA VAL A 53 3.76 11.09 -4.17
C VAL A 53 2.77 9.94 -4.34
N LEU A 54 3.25 8.69 -4.37
CA LEU A 54 2.39 7.52 -4.45
C LEU A 54 1.59 7.30 -3.16
N LEU A 55 2.18 7.57 -2.00
CA LEU A 55 1.46 7.53 -0.72
C LEU A 55 0.31 8.56 -0.69
N GLN A 56 0.56 9.78 -1.17
CA GLN A 56 -0.49 10.79 -1.31
C GLN A 56 -1.59 10.35 -2.29
N CYS A 57 -1.21 9.78 -3.43
CA CYS A 57 -2.18 9.22 -4.38
C CYS A 57 -3.04 8.12 -3.73
N LEU A 58 -2.42 7.21 -2.98
CA LEU A 58 -3.11 6.13 -2.27
C LEU A 58 -4.14 6.69 -1.27
N VAL A 59 -3.75 7.68 -0.45
CA VAL A 59 -4.65 8.38 0.48
C VAL A 59 -5.82 9.03 -0.25
N ASN A 60 -5.57 9.68 -1.39
CA ASN A 60 -6.62 10.35 -2.16
C ASN A 60 -7.66 9.37 -2.74
N ILE A 61 -7.25 8.14 -3.08
CA ILE A 61 -8.13 7.13 -3.66
C ILE A 61 -8.61 6.06 -2.66
N GLN A 62 -8.20 6.14 -1.39
CA GLN A 62 -8.42 5.08 -0.40
C GLN A 62 -9.89 4.64 -0.29
N ASN A 63 -10.83 5.60 -0.32
CA ASN A 63 -12.27 5.31 -0.25
C ASN A 63 -12.78 4.52 -1.46
N ARG A 64 -12.20 4.76 -2.65
CA ARG A 64 -12.53 4.01 -3.87
C ARG A 64 -11.98 2.60 -3.83
N ILE A 65 -10.79 2.42 -3.24
CA ILE A 65 -10.20 1.08 -3.03
C ILE A 65 -11.04 0.31 -2.02
N LYS A 66 -11.42 0.93 -0.90
CA LYS A 66 -12.30 0.32 0.11
C LYS A 66 -13.62 -0.14 -0.49
N ALA A 67 -14.29 0.70 -1.28
CA ALA A 67 -15.56 0.35 -1.92
C ALA A 67 -15.45 -0.77 -2.96
N GLY A 68 -14.24 -1.10 -3.44
CA GLY A 68 -14.01 -2.26 -4.32
C GLY A 68 -13.60 -3.53 -3.58
N LEU A 69 -13.41 -3.49 -2.26
CA LEU A 69 -13.14 -4.65 -1.40
C LEU A 69 -14.42 -5.28 -0.84
N ASP A 70 -15.52 -4.54 -0.84
CA ASP A 70 -16.87 -4.98 -0.43
C ASP A 70 -17.63 -5.61 -1.61
#